data_AF-A0A5J4VYL5-F1
#
_entry.id   AF-A0A5J4VYL5-F1
#
_cell.length_a   1.000
_cell.length_b   1.000
_cell.length_c   1.000
_cell.angle_alpha   90.00
_cell.angle_beta   90.00
_cell.angle_gamma   90.00
#
_symmetry.space_group_name_H-M   'P 1'
#
loop_
_entity.id
_entity.type
_entity.pdbx_description
1 polymer ?
#
loop_
_entity_poly.entity_id
_entity_poly.type
_entity_poly.pdbx_seq_one_letter_code
_entity_poly.pdbx_strand_id
1 'polypeptide(L)' 'RLEFDSVKGTLIFFIDGIQQPIYISGIQEKVRLIIDMYYAGSLCTIQSLKKQLSPTSSHVDNEQAIQW' A
#
# COMPACT_ATOMS: atom_id res chain seq x y z
N ARG A 1 2.07 -5.06 -4.66
CA ARG A 1 0.71 -4.97 -4.04
C ARG A 1 0.70 -3.78 -3.09
N LEU A 2 -0.42 -3.08 -2.96
CA LEU A 2 -0.64 -2.07 -1.91
C LEU A 2 -1.69 -2.59 -0.94
N GLU A 3 -1.51 -2.33 0.35
CA GLU A 3 -2.46 -2.67 1.40
C GLU A 3 -2.73 -1.41 2.23
N PHE A 4 -3.99 -0.98 2.21
CA PHE A 4 -4.45 0.16 3.00
C PHE A 4 -5.31 -0.35 4.15
N ASP A 5 -4.87 -0.05 5.38
CA ASP A 5 -5.66 -0.28 6.60
C ASP A 5 -6.36 1.03 6.97
N SER A 6 -7.67 1.11 6.68
CA SER A 6 -8.46 2.31 6.97
C SER A 6 -8.74 2.52 8.46
N VAL A 7 -8.55 1.50 9.31
CA VAL A 7 -8.76 1.61 10.75
C VAL A 7 -7.50 2.16 11.40
N LYS A 8 -6.33 1.68 10.98
CA LYS A 8 -5.03 2.16 11.47
C LYS A 8 -4.54 3.41 10.74
N GLY A 9 -5.08 3.71 9.56
CA GLY A 9 -4.62 4.82 8.73
C GLY A 9 -3.23 4.58 8.15
N THR A 10 -2.92 3.34 7.76
CA THR A 10 -1.61 2.95 7.22
C THR A 10 -1.69 2.45 5.78
N LEU A 11 -0.66 2.73 4.99
CA LEU A 11 -0.48 2.23 3.63
C LEU A 11 0.87 1.52 3.50
N ILE A 12 0.82 0.23 3.18
CA ILE A 12 1.99 -0.65 3.10
C ILE A 12 2.17 -1.14 1.66
N PHE A 13 3.42 -1.13 1.18
CA PHE A 13 3.76 -1.61 -0.15
C PHE A 13 4.46 -2.97 -0.09
N PHE A 14 4.19 -3.79 -1.11
CA PHE A 14 4.78 -5.10 -1.28
C PHE A 14 5.39 -5.21 -2.67
N ILE A 15 6.67 -5.62 -2.74
CA ILE A 15 7.39 -5.94 -3.96
C ILE A 15 7.53 -7.47 -4.01
N ASP A 16 7.03 -8.09 -5.08
CA ASP A 16 7.05 -9.55 -5.26
C ASP A 16 6.49 -10.34 -4.05
N GLY A 17 5.47 -9.78 -3.40
CA GLY A 17 4.84 -10.37 -2.22
C GLY A 17 5.56 -10.10 -0.90
N ILE A 18 6.74 -9.47 -0.94
CA ILE A 18 7.55 -9.12 0.23
C ILE A 18 7.15 -7.72 0.73
N GLN A 19 6.73 -7.64 1.99
CA GLN A 19 6.42 -6.38 2.66
C GLN A 19 7.66 -5.49 2.73
N GLN A 20 7.52 -4.24 2.30
CA GLN A 20 8.58 -3.24 2.41
C GLN A 20 8.60 -2.64 3.83
N PRO A 21 9.78 -2.37 4.41
CA PRO A 21 9.90 -1.85 5.77
C PRO A 21 9.42 -0.39 5.89
N ILE A 22 9.44 0.36 4.80
CA ILE A 22 8.95 1.74 4.76
C ILE A 22 7.46 1.75 4.42
N TYR A 23 6.65 2.37 5.27
CA TYR A 23 5.21 2.49 5.08
C TYR A 23 4.72 3.89 5.46
N ILE A 24 3.51 4.25 5.01
CA ILE A 24 2.87 5.52 5.36
C ILE A 24 1.91 5.30 6.52
N SER A 25 1.86 6.22 7.48
CA SER A 25 0.92 6.22 8.61
C SER A 25 0.25 7.58 8.79
N GLY A 26 -0.82 7.61 9.60
CA GLY A 26 -1.49 8.86 9.97
C GLY A 26 -2.55 9.33 8.98
N ILE A 27 -2.96 8.49 8.04
CA ILE A 27 -4.00 8.81 7.05
C ILE A 27 -5.36 8.76 7.75
N GLN A 28 -6.09 9.89 7.76
CA GLN A 28 -7.42 10.00 8.38
C GLN A 28 -8.53 10.21 7.35
N GLU A 29 -8.16 10.56 6.12
CA GLU A 29 -9.08 10.89 5.04
C GLU A 29 -9.49 9.67 4.20
N LYS A 30 -10.48 9.87 3.33
CA LYS A 30 -10.85 8.88 2.31
C LYS A 30 -9.76 8.79 1.24
N VAL A 31 -9.24 7.59 1.02
CA VAL A 31 -8.19 7.32 0.03
C VAL A 31 -8.79 6.91 -1.32
N ARG A 32 -8.16 7.37 -2.41
CA ARG A 32 -8.38 6.88 -3.78
C ARG A 32 -7.08 6.30 -4.32
N LEU A 33 -7.18 5.16 -4.99
CA LEU A 33 -6.07 4.56 -5.73
C LEU A 33 -6.01 5.19 -7.12
N ILE A 34 -4.87 5.78 -7.46
CA ILE A 34 -4.62 6.42 -8.76
C ILE A 34 -3.30 5.87 -9.28
N ILE A 35 -3.25 5.57 -10.58
CA ILE A 35 -2.03 5.15 -11.26
C ILE A 35 -1.79 6.16 -12.38
N ASP A 36 -0.60 6.75 -12.36
CA ASP A 36 -0.11 7.65 -13.41
C ASP A 36 1.06 6.98 -14.14
N MET A 37 1.05 7.02 -15.47
CA MET A 37 2.07 6.39 -16.32
C MET A 37 2.60 7.42 -17.31
N TYR A 38 3.86 7.79 -17.16
CA TYR A 38 4.47 8.87 -17.96
C TYR A 38 4.85 8.45 -19.38
N TYR A 39 5.40 7.24 -19.56
CA TYR A 39 5.97 6.82 -20.84
C TYR A 39 4.94 6.11 -21.74
N ALA A 40 4.94 6.47 -23.02
CA ALA A 40 4.15 5.77 -24.04
C ALA A 40 4.47 4.27 -24.08
N GLY A 41 3.44 3.44 -24.16
CA GLY A 41 3.58 1.98 -24.14
C GLY A 41 3.78 1.37 -22.74
N SER A 42 3.76 2.16 -21.67
CA SER A 42 3.78 1.62 -20.29
C SER A 42 2.51 0.81 -20.02
N LEU A 43 2.67 -0.31 -19.31
CA LEU A 43 1.58 -1.19 -18.93
C LEU A 43 1.53 -1.36 -17.41
N CYS A 44 0.33 -1.25 -16.85
CA CYS A 44 0.07 -1.57 -15.46
C CYS A 44 -1.16 -2.47 -15.39
N THR A 45 -1.01 -3.65 -14.77
CA THR A 45 -2.11 -4.60 -14.59
C THR A 45 -2.59 -4.55 -13.15
N ILE A 46 -3.82 -4.07 -12.96
CA ILE A 46 -4.51 -4.17 -11.67
C ILE A 46 -5.16 -5.56 -11.59
N GLN A 47 -4.51 -6.48 -10.88
CA GLN A 47 -5.01 -7.87 -10.79
C GLN A 47 -6.32 -7.98 -10.00
N SER A 48 -6.44 -7.27 -8.87
CA SER A 48 -7.67 -7.24 -8.09
C SER A 48 -7.68 -6.07 -7.10
N LEU A 49 -8.88 -5.59 -6.76
CA LEU A 49 -9.14 -4.75 -5.61
C LEU A 49 -10.08 -5.52 -4.67
N LYS A 50 -9.59 -5.91 -3.50
CA LYS A 50 -10.34 -6.72 -2.55
C LYS A 50 -10.27 -6.11 -1.16
N LYS A 51 -11.42 -6.01 -0.48
CA LYS A 51 -11.46 -5.69 0.94
C LYS A 51 -11.13 -6.97 1.71
N GLN A 52 -10.05 -6.94 2.48
CA GLN A 52 -9.68 -8.06 3.35
C GLN A 52 -10.29 -7.89 4.74
N LEU A 53 -10.61 -9.01 5.41
CA LEU A 53 -11.17 -9.03 6.76
C LEU A 53 -10.08 -8.96 7.85
N SER A 54 -8.85 -9.32 7.50
CA SER A 54 -7.68 -9.27 8.34
C SER A 54 -6.51 -8.67 7.55
N PRO A 55 -5.59 -7.94 8.20
CA PRO A 55 -4.38 -7.49 7.56
C PRO A 55 -3.55 -8.69 7.10
N THR A 56 -2.91 -8.58 5.94
CA THR A 56 -1.86 -9.51 5.52
C THR A 56 -0.46 -8.95 5.80
N SER A 57 -0.36 -7.67 6.18
CA SER A 57 0.88 -7.09 6.72
C SER A 57 1.17 -7.58 8.14
N SER A 58 2.44 -7.73 8.47
CA SER A 58 2.95 -8.02 9.82
C SER A 58 4.02 -7.00 10.23
N HIS A 59 4.49 -7.07 11.47
CA HIS A 59 5.70 -6.33 11.85
C HIS A 59 6.88 -6.88 11.03
N VAL A 60 7.74 -5.99 10.54
CA VAL A 60 8.99 -6.35 9.85
C VAL A 60 10.18 -5.66 10.50
N ASP A 61 11.37 -6.23 10.37
CA ASP A 61 12.58 -5.63 10.91
C ASP A 61 12.89 -4.29 10.22
N ASN A 62 13.37 -3.32 11.01
CA ASN A 62 13.70 -1.96 10.55
C ASN A 62 12.53 -1.20 9.93
N GLU A 63 11.29 -1.51 10.35
CA GLU A 63 10.14 -0.77 9.86
C GLU A 63 10.20 0.71 10.23
N GLN A 64 9.85 1.55 9.26
CA GLN A 64 9.84 3.00 9.42
C GLN A 64 8.55 3.58 8.87
N ALA A 65 7.82 4.26 9.75
CA ALA A 65 6.62 4.99 9.39
C ALA A 65 6.97 6.39 8.87
N ILE A 66 6.51 6.71 7.67
CA ILE A 66 6.46 8.07 7.13
C ILE A 66 5.10 8.65 7.48
N GLN A 67 5.07 9.77 8.19
CA GLN A 67 3.81 10.46 8.49
C GLN A 67 3.24 11.10 7.21
N TRP A 68 1.94 10.91 7.03
CA TRP A 68 1.13 11.55 6.00
C TRP A 68 1.05 13.07 6.20
#